data_AF-A0A919SBI4-F1
#
_entry.id   AF-A0A919SBI4-F1
#
_cell.length_a   1.000
_cell.length_b   1.000
_cell.length_c   1.000
_cell.angle_alpha   90.00
_cell.angle_beta   90.00
_cell.angle_gamma   90.00
#
_symmetry.space_group_name_H-M   'P 1'
#
loop_
_entity.id
_entity.type
_entity.pdbx_description
1 polymer ?
#
loop_
_entity_poly.entity_id
_entity_poly.type
_entity_poly.pdbx_seq_one_letter_code
_entity_poly.pdbx_strand_id
1 'polypeptide(L)'
;MSFDLVVWAMDNADRPDDVRAANARCARGEHAQRPADPRVVAFYNSLTSTYPDRGPRATLTGSPWAAAPLHAAADHITMRLDENCPDAVLETIERLAGELNLDLLDLQDGTVYPPPVRAR
;
A
#
# COMPACT_ATOMS: atom_id res chain seq x y z
N MET A 1 7.80 -16.46 6.98
CA MET A 1 6.53 -15.80 7.35
C MET A 1 6.40 -14.52 6.55
N SER A 2 5.22 -13.89 6.54
CA SER A 2 4.95 -12.67 5.77
C SER A 2 3.91 -11.82 6.48
N PHE A 3 3.85 -10.54 6.14
CA PHE A 3 2.82 -9.61 6.63
C PHE A 3 2.33 -8.72 5.50
N ASP A 4 1.12 -8.17 5.64
CA ASP A 4 0.45 -7.43 4.57
C ASP A 4 0.21 -5.96 4.96
N LEU A 5 0.61 -5.05 4.08
CA LEU A 5 0.31 -3.63 4.17
C LEU A 5 -0.56 -3.20 2.98
N VAL A 6 -1.49 -2.28 3.21
CA VAL A 6 -2.34 -1.74 2.14
C VAL A 6 -2.30 -0.22 2.18
N VAL A 7 -2.02 0.42 1.04
CA VAL A 7 -2.24 1.87 0.89
C VAL A 7 -3.58 2.13 0.24
N TRP A 8 -4.35 3.07 0.80
CA TRP A 8 -5.67 3.46 0.32
C TRP A 8 -5.72 4.94 -0.05
N ALA A 9 -6.32 5.23 -1.20
CA ALA A 9 -6.67 6.59 -1.63
C ALA A 9 -8.08 6.94 -1.15
N MET A 10 -8.20 7.28 0.12
CA MET A 10 -9.44 7.78 0.73
C MET A 10 -9.49 9.30 0.68
N ASP A 11 -10.64 9.87 1.02
CA ASP A 11 -10.78 11.30 1.24
C ASP A 11 -10.21 11.65 2.62
N ASN A 12 -9.57 12.83 2.76
CA ASN A 12 -8.91 13.23 4.02
C ASN A 12 -9.85 13.42 5.22
N ALA A 13 -11.16 13.34 5.01
CA ALA A 13 -12.16 13.37 6.05
C ALA A 13 -12.58 11.96 6.51
N ASP A 14 -12.17 10.92 5.79
CA ASP A 14 -12.52 9.54 6.08
C ASP A 14 -11.84 9.10 7.37
N ARG A 15 -12.59 8.32 8.17
CA ARG A 15 -12.11 7.81 9.45
C ARG A 15 -11.42 6.48 9.23
N PRO A 16 -10.56 6.04 10.16
CA PRO A 16 -9.98 4.69 10.16
C PRO A 16 -10.98 3.55 9.90
N ASP A 17 -12.22 3.68 10.39
CA ASP A 17 -13.28 2.69 10.15
C ASP A 17 -13.72 2.62 8.68
N ASP A 18 -13.71 3.74 7.96
CA ASP A 18 -14.07 3.81 6.55
C ASP A 18 -13.01 3.11 5.68
N VAL A 19 -11.73 3.26 6.04
CA VAL A 19 -10.60 2.55 5.40
C VAL A 19 -10.75 1.04 5.59
N ARG A 20 -11.01 0.59 6.84
CA ARG A 20 -11.26 -0.83 7.13
C ARG A 20 -12.47 -1.35 6.37
N ALA A 21 -13.55 -0.58 6.28
CA ALA A 21 -14.75 -0.96 5.52
C ALA A 21 -14.47 -1.04 4.00
N ALA A 22 -13.65 -0.14 3.44
CA ALA A 22 -13.18 -0.21 2.06
C ALA A 22 -12.37 -1.50 1.82
N ASN A 23 -11.42 -1.80 2.70
CA ASN A 23 -10.62 -3.02 2.62
C ASN A 23 -11.47 -4.30 2.71
N ALA A 24 -12.47 -4.33 3.60
CA ALA A 24 -13.38 -5.46 3.73
C ALA A 24 -14.24 -5.68 2.48
N ARG A 25 -14.64 -4.61 1.77
CA ARG A 25 -15.33 -4.70 0.47
C ARG A 25 -14.40 -5.28 -0.59
N CYS A 26 -13.18 -4.76 -0.68
CA CYS A 26 -12.15 -5.26 -1.59
C CYS A 26 -11.89 -6.76 -1.39
N ALA A 27 -11.76 -7.23 -0.15
CA ALA A 27 -11.56 -8.64 0.16
C ALA A 27 -12.70 -9.55 -0.34
N ARG A 28 -13.90 -9.01 -0.56
CA ARG A 28 -15.03 -9.72 -1.18
C ARG A 28 -15.09 -9.59 -2.71
N GLY A 29 -14.11 -8.93 -3.32
CA GLY A 29 -14.07 -8.62 -4.76
C GLY A 29 -14.93 -7.43 -5.18
N GLU A 30 -15.42 -6.64 -4.21
CA GLU A 30 -16.22 -5.45 -4.49
C GLU A 30 -15.30 -4.25 -4.75
N HIS A 31 -15.01 -3.97 -6.02
CA HIS A 31 -14.23 -2.81 -6.45
C HIS A 31 -15.12 -1.77 -7.13
N ALA A 32 -14.97 -0.51 -6.72
CA ALA A 32 -15.61 0.59 -7.43
C ALA A 32 -15.01 0.72 -8.84
N GLN A 33 -15.87 0.76 -9.86
CA GLN A 33 -15.46 1.02 -11.24
C GLN A 33 -15.12 2.51 -11.39
N ARG A 34 -13.85 2.85 -11.21
CA ARG A 34 -13.33 4.21 -11.31
C ARG A 34 -11.98 4.24 -12.03
N PRO A 35 -11.59 5.38 -12.63
CA PRO A 35 -10.22 5.59 -13.07
C PRO A 35 -9.24 5.40 -11.91
N ALA A 36 -8.01 4.98 -12.21
CA ALA A 36 -6.97 4.86 -11.20
C ALA A 36 -6.67 6.24 -10.57
N ASP A 37 -6.63 6.29 -9.25
CA ASP A 37 -6.28 7.48 -8.50
C ASP A 37 -4.80 7.80 -8.77
N PRO A 38 -4.47 9.05 -9.17
CA PRO A 38 -3.11 9.42 -9.52
C PRO A 38 -2.13 9.26 -8.35
N ARG A 39 -2.57 9.35 -7.09
CA ARG A 39 -1.75 9.11 -5.89
C ARG A 39 -1.31 7.66 -5.80
N VAL A 40 -2.23 6.73 -6.07
CA VAL A 40 -1.96 5.27 -6.08
C VAL A 40 -0.99 4.94 -7.20
N VAL A 41 -1.20 5.50 -8.39
CA VAL A 41 -0.27 5.32 -9.52
C VAL A 41 1.12 5.86 -9.20
N ALA A 42 1.21 7.05 -8.59
CA ALA A 42 2.48 7.63 -8.18
C ALA A 42 3.19 6.80 -7.10
N PHE A 43 2.43 6.26 -6.13
CA PHE A 43 2.96 5.38 -5.09
C PHE A 43 3.54 4.11 -5.71
N TYR A 44 2.75 3.43 -6.55
CA TYR A 44 3.18 2.21 -7.22
C TYR A 44 4.46 2.42 -8.02
N ASN A 45 4.51 3.45 -8.85
CA ASN A 45 5.66 3.74 -9.69
C ASN A 45 6.90 4.07 -8.87
N SER A 46 6.76 4.87 -7.81
CA SER A 46 7.88 5.26 -6.96
C SER A 46 8.44 4.07 -6.19
N LEU A 47 7.57 3.27 -5.57
CA LEU A 47 7.95 2.09 -4.81
C LEU A 47 8.64 1.05 -5.71
N THR A 48 8.03 0.72 -6.86
CA THR A 48 8.53 -0.33 -7.75
C THR A 48 9.74 0.08 -8.59
N SER A 49 10.03 1.38 -8.72
CA SER A 49 11.30 1.85 -9.28
C SER A 49 12.51 1.48 -8.42
N THR A 50 12.32 1.42 -7.09
CA THR A 50 13.36 1.08 -6.11
C THR A 50 13.32 -0.41 -5.78
N TYR A 51 12.12 -0.97 -5.63
CA TYR A 51 11.88 -2.36 -5.26
C TYR A 51 11.01 -3.04 -6.33
N PRO A 52 11.59 -3.51 -7.44
CA PRO A 52 10.83 -4.08 -8.54
C PRO A 52 9.94 -5.24 -8.11
N ASP A 53 8.65 -5.20 -8.44
CA ASP A 53 7.68 -6.28 -8.21
C ASP A 53 7.42 -7.12 -9.47
N ARG A 54 8.04 -6.76 -10.59
CA ARG A 54 7.93 -7.48 -11.86
C ARG A 54 9.30 -7.78 -12.46
N GLY A 55 9.34 -8.85 -13.24
CA GLY A 55 10.53 -9.33 -13.92
C GLY A 55 11.51 -10.08 -13.00
N PRO A 56 12.70 -10.44 -13.51
CA PRO A 56 13.61 -11.37 -12.81
C PRO A 56 14.08 -10.89 -11.43
N ARG A 57 14.14 -9.57 -11.21
CA ARG A 57 14.59 -8.97 -9.94
C ARG A 57 13.58 -9.12 -8.80
N ALA A 58 12.29 -9.27 -9.12
CA ALA A 58 11.24 -9.38 -8.11
C ALA A 58 11.29 -10.68 -7.29
N THR A 59 11.94 -11.72 -7.83
CA THR A 59 12.04 -13.05 -7.22
C THR A 59 13.45 -13.38 -6.74
N LEU A 60 14.38 -12.43 -6.77
CA LEU A 60 15.73 -12.65 -6.27
C LEU A 60 15.75 -12.70 -4.74
N THR A 61 16.70 -13.44 -4.19
CA THR A 61 17.02 -13.40 -2.76
C THR A 61 17.35 -11.95 -2.36
N GLY A 62 16.66 -11.43 -1.36
CA GLY A 62 16.74 -10.03 -0.94
C GLY A 62 15.64 -9.13 -1.53
N SER A 63 14.74 -9.65 -2.37
CA SER A 63 13.47 -8.98 -2.67
C SER A 63 12.67 -8.79 -1.38
N PRO A 64 12.04 -7.62 -1.16
CA PRO A 64 11.20 -7.41 0.02
C PRO A 64 9.84 -8.10 -0.09
N TRP A 65 9.48 -8.60 -1.27
CA TRP A 65 8.16 -9.15 -1.56
C TRP A 65 8.09 -10.64 -1.25
N ALA A 66 7.22 -11.02 -0.31
CA ALA A 66 6.84 -12.42 -0.13
C ALA A 66 5.88 -12.90 -1.24
N ALA A 67 5.17 -11.97 -1.89
CA ALA A 67 4.45 -12.25 -3.13
C ALA A 67 4.57 -11.07 -4.10
N ALA A 68 4.85 -11.40 -5.36
CA ALA A 68 4.96 -10.46 -6.46
C ALA A 68 4.24 -11.04 -7.70
N PRO A 69 3.59 -10.21 -8.54
CA PRO A 69 3.49 -8.75 -8.45
C PRO A 69 2.59 -8.28 -7.30
N LEU A 70 2.70 -6.99 -6.94
CA LEU A 70 1.80 -6.40 -5.96
C LEU A 70 0.36 -6.40 -6.50
N HIS A 71 -0.62 -6.48 -5.60
CA HIS A 71 -2.01 -6.29 -6.00
C HIS A 71 -2.28 -4.79 -6.12
N ALA A 72 -2.44 -4.31 -7.34
CA ALA A 72 -2.75 -2.91 -7.63
C ALA A 72 -4.17 -2.79 -8.19
N ALA A 73 -4.98 -1.96 -7.55
CA ALA A 73 -6.30 -1.58 -8.00
C ALA A 73 -6.38 -0.07 -8.27
N ALA A 74 -7.55 0.43 -8.64
CA ALA A 74 -7.72 1.85 -8.96
C ALA A 74 -7.52 2.78 -7.75
N ASP A 75 -7.81 2.31 -6.54
CA ASP A 75 -7.85 3.13 -5.32
C ASP A 75 -6.96 2.60 -4.19
N HIS A 76 -6.28 1.47 -4.39
CA HIS A 76 -5.39 0.90 -3.38
C HIS A 76 -4.32 -0.01 -3.99
N ILE A 77 -3.29 -0.27 -3.19
CA ILE A 77 -2.27 -1.29 -3.46
C ILE A 77 -2.08 -2.14 -2.21
N THR A 78 -2.20 -3.45 -2.35
CA THR A 78 -1.85 -4.43 -1.31
C THR A 78 -0.46 -5.00 -1.56
N MET A 79 0.37 -4.93 -0.54
CA MET A 79 1.76 -5.38 -0.53
C MET A 79 1.92 -6.52 0.46
N ARG A 80 2.43 -7.65 -0.01
CA ARG A 80 2.78 -8.79 0.84
C ARG A 80 4.28 -8.85 1.02
N LEU A 81 4.75 -8.49 2.21
CA LEU A 81 6.17 -8.37 2.53
C LEU A 81 6.72 -9.65 3.17
N ASP A 82 7.98 -9.96 2.86
CA ASP A 82 8.73 -10.97 3.61
C ASP A 82 8.93 -10.50 5.06
N GLU A 83 8.86 -11.42 6.02
CA GLU A 83 9.08 -11.08 7.44
C GLU A 83 10.46 -10.45 7.70
N ASN A 84 11.44 -10.75 6.85
CA ASN A 84 12.80 -10.22 6.95
C ASN A 84 13.00 -9.02 6.02
N CYS A 85 11.93 -8.39 5.51
CA CYS A 85 12.07 -7.21 4.67
C CYS A 85 12.83 -6.13 5.45
N PRO A 86 13.81 -5.43 4.83
CA PRO A 86 14.57 -4.41 5.55
C PRO A 86 13.67 -3.26 6.02
N ASP A 87 13.93 -2.72 7.21
CA ASP A 87 13.19 -1.57 7.77
C ASP A 87 13.13 -0.37 6.81
N ALA A 88 14.19 -0.15 6.02
CA ALA A 88 14.23 0.91 5.00
C ALA A 88 13.11 0.80 3.94
N VAL A 89 12.58 -0.41 3.69
CA VAL A 89 11.43 -0.64 2.81
C VAL A 89 10.15 -0.12 3.48
N LEU A 90 9.98 -0.39 4.78
CA LEU A 90 8.85 0.09 5.57
C LEU A 90 8.87 1.62 5.68
N GLU A 91 10.02 2.19 6.02
CA GLU A 91 10.22 3.64 6.04
C GLU A 91 9.91 4.28 4.67
N THR A 92 10.26 3.60 3.57
CA THR A 92 9.92 4.07 2.22
C THR A 92 8.43 4.02 1.95
N ILE A 93 7.74 2.94 2.37
CA ILE A 93 6.28 2.80 2.24
C ILE A 93 5.57 3.90 3.02
N GLU A 94 5.91 4.08 4.29
CA GLU A 94 5.32 5.10 5.17
C GLU A 94 5.54 6.51 4.64
N ARG A 95 6.79 6.82 4.23
CA ARG A 95 7.13 8.11 3.66
C ARG A 95 6.35 8.38 2.38
N LEU A 96 6.31 7.43 1.44
CA LEU A 96 5.56 7.60 0.19
C LEU A 96 4.05 7.73 0.44
N ALA A 97 3.48 6.96 1.37
CA ALA A 97 2.07 7.07 1.74
C ALA A 97 1.76 8.47 2.29
N GLY A 98 2.61 8.98 3.19
CA GLY A 98 2.44 10.32 3.74
C GLY A 98 2.65 11.44 2.71
N GLU A 99 3.65 11.34 1.86
CA GLU A 99 3.93 12.31 0.78
C GLU A 99 2.79 12.37 -0.25
N LEU A 100 2.20 11.22 -0.57
CA LEU A 100 1.13 11.10 -1.56
C LEU A 100 -0.26 11.19 -0.95
N ASN A 101 -0.36 11.41 0.35
CA ASN A 101 -1.64 11.58 1.05
C ASN A 101 -2.54 10.35 0.87
N LEU A 102 -2.00 9.19 1.25
CA LEU A 102 -2.64 7.88 1.28
C LEU A 102 -2.69 7.37 2.73
N ASP A 103 -3.77 6.68 3.08
CA ASP A 103 -3.85 5.95 4.33
C ASP A 103 -3.06 4.65 4.24
N LEU A 104 -2.31 4.31 5.28
CA LEU A 104 -1.62 3.02 5.39
C LEU A 104 -2.37 2.14 6.38
N LEU A 105 -2.86 1.00 5.92
CA LEU A 105 -3.53 -0.01 6.72
C LEU A 105 -2.57 -1.19 6.97
N ASP A 106 -2.35 -1.49 8.24
CA ASP A 106 -1.70 -2.72 8.69
C ASP A 106 -2.76 -3.81 8.88
N LEU A 107 -2.68 -4.90 8.10
CA LEU A 107 -3.67 -5.98 8.17
C LEU A 107 -3.47 -6.92 9.36
N GLN A 108 -2.38 -6.77 10.11
CA GLN A 108 -2.02 -7.69 11.19
C GLN A 108 -2.83 -7.36 12.45
N ASP A 109 -3.07 -6.08 12.70
CA ASP A 109 -3.82 -5.57 13.84
C ASP A 109 -5.00 -4.66 13.44
N GLY A 110 -5.12 -4.30 12.16
CA GLY A 110 -6.16 -3.42 11.64
C GLY A 110 -5.90 -1.94 11.91
N THR A 111 -4.70 -1.58 12.34
CA THR A 111 -4.29 -0.19 12.57
C THR A 111 -4.25 0.57 11.24
N VAL A 112 -4.85 1.77 11.25
CA VAL A 112 -4.82 2.69 10.11
C VAL A 112 -3.98 3.88 10.52
N TYR A 113 -2.93 4.13 9.74
CA TYR A 113 -2.07 5.29 9.84
C TYR A 113 -2.53 6.31 8.80
N PRO A 114 -3.25 7.38 9.20
CA PRO A 114 -3.68 8.40 8.27
C PRO A 114 -2.48 9.22 7.78
N PRO A 115 -2.57 9.85 6.61
CA PRO A 115 -1.51 10.73 6.13
C PRO A 115 -1.27 11.88 7.12
N PRO A 116 -0.02 12.35 7.28
CA PRO A 116 0.30 13.41 8.22
C PRO A 116 -0.45 14.68 7.85
N VAL A 117 -1.04 15.34 8.85
CA VAL A 117 -1.70 16.63 8.67
C VAL A 117 -0.64 17.64 8.24
N ARG A 118 -0.68 18.06 6.97
CA ARG A 118 0.19 19.15 6.50
C ARG A 118 -0.26 20.43 7.20
N ALA A 119 0.56 20.92 8.13
CA ALA A 119 0.40 22.27 8.64
C ALA A 119 0.44 23.23 7.45
N ARG A 120 -0.67 23.93 7.19
CA ARG A 120 -0.76 24.96 6.16
C ARG A 120 -0.13 26.26 6.65
#